data_AF-A0A1I6YWA7-F1
#
_entry.id   AF-A0A1I6YWA7-F1
#
_cell.length_a   1.000
_cell.length_b   1.000
_cell.length_c   1.000
_cell.angle_alpha   90.00
_cell.angle_beta   90.00
_cell.angle_gamma   90.00
#
_symmetry.space_group_name_H-M   'P 1'
#
loop_
_entity.id
_entity.type
_entity.pdbx_description
1 polymer ?
#
loop_
_entity_poly.entity_id
_entity_poly.type
_entity_poly.pdbx_seq_one_letter_code
_entity_poly.pdbx_strand_id
1 'polypeptide(L)'
;MALKIDTQKLNTVSPKDTLTFLSKIRLGIFGKQKPDGFTRIVFFLNVLGFFIFICWAAISYVAIALNDLIQKSKQISVEEIVIKRGEELGFEKGEVFLENFKQFQFLDIFIWLALFCGLVFLYRKKSIYALFYFGAFILHFLLMFYLLGMDYIFQDISMFDKIAYAVMLLPTLLYFFLLKKEKTDEINYDE
;
A
#
# COMPACT_ATOMS: atom_id res chain seq x y z
N MET A 1 -9.44 -41.37 -5.01
CA MET A 1 -10.61 -40.71 -4.37
C MET A 1 -10.85 -39.40 -5.11
N ALA A 2 -11.82 -39.36 -6.03
CA ALA A 2 -12.05 -38.18 -6.85
C ALA A 2 -12.84 -37.13 -6.04
N LEU A 3 -12.29 -35.92 -5.90
CA LEU A 3 -12.98 -34.78 -5.33
C LEU A 3 -14.17 -34.41 -6.24
N LYS A 4 -15.38 -34.78 -5.82
CA LYS A 4 -16.62 -34.26 -6.41
C LYS A 4 -16.72 -32.78 -6.06
N ILE A 5 -16.32 -31.92 -6.99
CA ILE A 5 -16.63 -30.49 -6.91
C ILE A 5 -18.12 -30.35 -7.20
N ASP A 6 -18.87 -29.90 -6.19
CA ASP A 6 -20.31 -29.69 -6.26
C ASP A 6 -20.63 -28.47 -7.12
N THR A 7 -20.82 -28.71 -8.42
CA THR A 7 -21.09 -27.69 -9.43
C THR A 7 -22.47 -27.04 -9.29
N GLN A 8 -23.37 -27.56 -8.43
CA GLN A 8 -24.66 -26.91 -8.16
C GLN A 8 -24.52 -25.63 -7.31
N LYS A 9 -23.55 -25.56 -6.39
CA LYS A 9 -23.31 -24.34 -5.57
C LYS A 9 -22.75 -23.15 -6.34
N LEU A 10 -22.10 -23.41 -7.49
CA LEU A 10 -21.54 -22.35 -8.34
C LEU A 10 -22.61 -21.67 -9.21
N ASN A 11 -23.73 -22.34 -9.49
CA ASN A 11 -24.82 -21.83 -10.33
C ASN A 11 -25.95 -21.13 -9.54
N THR A 12 -25.83 -21.02 -8.21
CA THR A 12 -26.85 -20.41 -7.34
C THR A 12 -26.45 -19.07 -6.75
N VAL A 13 -25.39 -18.42 -7.24
CA VAL A 13 -25.08 -17.04 -6.83
C VAL A 13 -26.07 -16.12 -7.54
N SER A 14 -27.21 -15.85 -6.91
CA SER A 14 -28.20 -14.91 -7.41
C SER A 14 -27.61 -13.49 -7.43
N PRO A 15 -27.92 -12.65 -8.43
CA PRO A 15 -27.49 -11.24 -8.46
C PRO A 15 -27.79 -10.48 -7.15
N LYS A 16 -28.84 -10.88 -6.42
CA LYS A 16 -29.20 -10.35 -5.10
C LYS A 16 -28.14 -10.63 -4.02
N ASP A 17 -27.45 -11.76 -4.09
CA ASP A 17 -26.45 -12.14 -3.10
C ASP A 17 -25.14 -11.37 -3.30
N THR A 18 -24.76 -11.14 -4.57
CA THR A 18 -23.62 -10.28 -4.94
C THR A 18 -23.85 -8.83 -4.51
N LEU A 19 -25.07 -8.31 -4.71
CA LEU A 19 -25.48 -6.98 -4.22
C LEU A 19 -25.37 -6.87 -2.69
N THR A 20 -25.70 -7.93 -1.96
CA THR A 20 -25.63 -7.96 -0.50
C THR A 20 -24.19 -7.97 0.01
N PHE A 21 -23.30 -8.71 -0.66
CA PHE A 21 -21.87 -8.75 -0.31
C PHE A 21 -21.17 -7.41 -0.57
N LEU A 22 -21.39 -6.81 -1.75
CA LEU A 22 -20.87 -5.49 -2.09
C LEU A 22 -21.36 -4.40 -1.13
N SER A 23 -22.63 -4.47 -0.70
CA SER A 23 -23.20 -3.56 0.30
C SER A 23 -22.51 -3.69 1.66
N LYS A 24 -22.21 -4.92 2.10
CA LYS A 24 -21.48 -5.18 3.36
C LYS A 24 -20.05 -4.66 3.31
N ILE A 25 -19.33 -4.85 2.21
CA ILE A 25 -17.97 -4.29 2.01
C ILE A 25 -18.03 -2.77 2.01
N ARG A 26 -18.97 -2.17 1.27
CA ARG A 26 -19.16 -0.72 1.23
C ARG A 26 -19.41 -0.14 2.62
N LEU A 27 -20.29 -0.76 3.40
CA LEU A 27 -20.55 -0.37 4.80
C LEU A 27 -19.31 -0.60 5.68
N GLY A 28 -18.57 -1.68 5.44
CA GLY A 28 -17.29 -2.00 6.08
C GLY A 28 -16.18 -0.98 5.82
N ILE A 29 -16.15 -0.37 4.65
CA ILE A 29 -15.13 0.64 4.29
C ILE A 29 -15.64 2.04 4.67
N PHE A 30 -16.79 2.45 4.15
CA PHE A 30 -17.27 3.84 4.23
C PHE A 30 -18.13 4.14 5.45
N GLY A 31 -18.60 3.12 6.18
CA GLY A 31 -19.55 3.33 7.28
C GLY A 31 -20.92 3.82 6.81
N LYS A 32 -21.75 4.26 7.76
CA LYS A 32 -23.11 4.75 7.49
C LYS A 32 -23.19 6.25 7.19
N GLN A 33 -22.24 7.02 7.71
CA GLN A 33 -22.20 8.47 7.59
C GLN A 33 -21.05 8.89 6.68
N LYS A 34 -21.31 9.89 5.83
CA LYS A 34 -20.29 10.47 4.96
C LYS A 34 -19.47 11.48 5.76
N PRO A 35 -18.13 11.41 5.76
CA PRO A 35 -17.30 12.40 6.41
C PRO A 35 -17.30 13.72 5.63
N ASP A 36 -16.74 14.77 6.23
CA ASP A 36 -16.67 16.11 5.65
C ASP A 36 -15.89 16.17 4.32
N GLY A 37 -15.92 17.33 3.65
CA GLY A 37 -15.25 17.53 2.37
C GLY A 37 -13.73 17.31 2.44
N PHE A 38 -13.09 17.82 3.49
CA PHE A 38 -11.64 17.74 3.64
C PHE A 38 -11.17 16.30 3.85
N THR A 39 -11.84 15.55 4.73
CA THR A 39 -11.60 14.12 4.98
C THR A 39 -11.71 13.31 3.69
N ARG A 40 -12.70 13.61 2.85
CA ARG A 40 -12.87 12.94 1.55
C ARG A 40 -11.71 13.24 0.61
N ILE A 41 -11.28 14.50 0.50
CA ILE A 41 -10.13 14.89 -0.34
C ILE A 41 -8.88 14.14 0.12
N VAL A 42 -8.57 14.19 1.42
CA VAL A 42 -7.41 13.49 2.00
C VAL A 42 -7.51 11.99 1.73
N PHE A 43 -8.68 11.38 1.94
CA PHE A 43 -8.89 9.97 1.66
C PHE A 43 -8.65 9.62 0.18
N PHE A 44 -9.21 10.38 -0.77
CA PHE A 44 -9.07 10.09 -2.20
C PHE A 44 -7.63 10.22 -2.68
N LEU A 45 -6.91 11.27 -2.26
CA LEU A 45 -5.49 11.44 -2.57
C LEU A 45 -4.67 10.24 -2.08
N ASN A 46 -4.97 9.77 -0.86
CA ASN A 46 -4.27 8.63 -0.29
C ASN A 46 -4.64 7.30 -0.92
N VAL A 47 -5.90 7.09 -1.32
CA VAL A 47 -6.30 5.88 -2.04
C VAL A 47 -5.60 5.83 -3.40
N LEU A 48 -5.50 6.95 -4.10
CA LEU A 48 -4.76 7.03 -5.35
C LEU A 48 -3.28 6.68 -5.14
N GLY A 49 -2.62 7.29 -4.16
CA GLY A 49 -1.24 6.98 -3.82
C GLY A 49 -1.04 5.53 -3.40
N PHE A 50 -1.93 4.98 -2.57
CA PHE A 50 -1.93 3.55 -2.21
C PHE A 50 -1.96 2.66 -3.45
N PHE A 51 -2.84 2.92 -4.42
CA PHE A 51 -2.90 2.12 -5.64
C PHE A 51 -1.63 2.22 -6.48
N ILE A 52 -1.01 3.40 -6.55
CA ILE A 52 0.26 3.58 -7.27
C ILE A 52 1.34 2.70 -6.63
N PHE A 53 1.55 2.82 -5.30
CA PHE A 53 2.64 2.13 -4.63
C PHE A 53 2.42 0.63 -4.46
N ILE A 54 1.19 0.17 -4.18
CA ILE A 54 0.91 -1.28 -4.12
C ILE A 54 1.10 -1.93 -5.50
N CYS A 55 0.68 -1.27 -6.58
CA CYS A 55 0.89 -1.78 -7.94
C CYS A 55 2.37 -1.80 -8.27
N TRP A 56 3.12 -0.76 -7.89
CA TRP A 56 4.56 -0.72 -8.07
C TRP A 56 5.23 -1.90 -7.36
N ALA A 57 4.96 -2.10 -6.07
CA ALA A 57 5.54 -3.19 -5.30
C ALA A 57 5.17 -4.58 -5.86
N ALA A 58 3.90 -4.76 -6.24
CA ALA A 58 3.43 -6.01 -6.84
C ALA A 58 4.09 -6.29 -8.20
N ILE A 59 4.17 -5.29 -9.08
CA ILE A 59 4.80 -5.43 -10.41
C ILE A 59 6.28 -5.76 -10.24
N SER A 60 7.00 -5.04 -9.39
CA SER A 60 8.43 -5.29 -9.13
C SER A 60 8.67 -6.68 -8.58
N TYR A 61 7.88 -7.12 -7.59
CA TYR A 61 8.01 -8.46 -7.03
C TYR A 61 7.71 -9.55 -8.08
N VAL A 62 6.63 -9.40 -8.83
CA VAL A 62 6.23 -10.37 -9.88
C VAL A 62 7.26 -10.42 -11.01
N ALA A 63 7.82 -9.28 -11.42
CA ALA A 63 8.83 -9.22 -12.46
C ALA A 63 10.08 -10.02 -12.08
N ILE A 64 10.52 -9.95 -10.82
CA ILE A 64 11.65 -10.75 -10.32
C ILE A 64 11.24 -12.21 -10.19
N ALA A 65 10.07 -12.50 -9.62
CA ALA A 65 9.61 -13.88 -9.41
C ALA A 65 9.39 -14.65 -10.72
N LEU A 66 9.11 -13.95 -11.82
CA LEU A 66 8.89 -14.52 -13.15
C LEU A 66 10.08 -14.29 -14.09
N ASN A 67 11.29 -14.04 -13.56
CA ASN A 67 12.47 -13.73 -14.35
C ASN A 67 12.69 -14.73 -15.50
N ASP A 68 12.65 -16.04 -15.23
CA ASP A 68 12.81 -17.10 -16.23
C ASP A 68 11.82 -16.99 -17.41
N LEU A 69 10.57 -16.63 -17.13
CA LEU A 69 9.53 -16.50 -18.15
C LEU A 69 9.77 -15.24 -18.98
N ILE A 70 10.17 -14.14 -18.34
CA ILE A 70 10.50 -12.88 -19.02
C ILE A 70 11.75 -13.07 -19.88
N GLN A 71 12.77 -13.75 -19.38
CA GLN A 71 13.99 -14.03 -20.10
C GLN A 71 13.73 -14.91 -21.32
N LYS A 72 12.90 -15.97 -21.19
CA LYS A 72 12.53 -16.82 -22.33
C LYS A 72 11.71 -16.09 -23.39
N SER A 73 10.84 -15.17 -22.99
CA SER A 73 9.90 -14.49 -23.91
C SER A 73 10.46 -13.20 -24.52
N LYS A 74 11.24 -12.44 -23.76
CA LYS A 74 11.74 -11.11 -24.14
C LYS A 74 13.26 -11.04 -24.24
N GLN A 75 13.98 -12.11 -23.89
CA GLN A 75 15.46 -12.15 -23.87
C GLN A 75 16.07 -11.08 -22.95
N ILE A 76 15.33 -10.67 -21.91
CA ILE A 76 15.76 -9.69 -20.90
C ILE A 76 15.81 -10.40 -19.55
N SER A 77 16.95 -10.34 -18.87
CA SER A 77 17.09 -10.79 -17.48
C SER A 77 16.80 -9.62 -16.54
N VAL A 78 15.68 -9.70 -15.81
CA VAL A 78 15.31 -8.71 -14.80
C VAL A 78 16.29 -8.76 -13.63
N GLU A 79 16.72 -9.97 -13.25
CA GLU A 79 17.69 -10.17 -12.17
C GLU A 79 19.03 -9.50 -12.49
N GLU A 80 19.57 -9.67 -13.70
CA GLU A 80 20.82 -9.01 -14.10
C GLU A 80 20.70 -7.48 -14.07
N ILE A 81 19.55 -6.92 -14.46
CA ILE A 81 19.30 -5.47 -14.41
C ILE A 81 19.33 -4.99 -12.95
N VAL A 82 18.66 -5.70 -12.05
CA VAL A 82 18.61 -5.34 -10.62
C VAL A 82 19.98 -5.49 -9.96
N ILE A 83 20.70 -6.59 -10.23
CA ILE A 83 22.06 -6.82 -9.72
C ILE A 83 22.99 -5.69 -10.17
N LYS A 84 23.01 -5.39 -11.47
CA LYS A 84 23.85 -4.33 -12.02
C LYS A 84 23.52 -2.98 -11.39
N ARG A 85 22.24 -2.69 -11.15
CA ARG A 85 21.87 -1.44 -10.46
C ARG A 85 22.36 -1.41 -9.02
N GLY A 86 22.28 -2.54 -8.30
CA GLY A 86 22.86 -2.67 -6.98
C GLY A 86 24.36 -2.37 -6.96
N GLU A 87 25.11 -2.91 -7.92
CA GLU A 87 26.55 -2.63 -8.07
C GLU A 87 26.82 -1.13 -8.31
N GLU A 88 26.00 -0.46 -9.14
CA GLU A 88 26.09 0.99 -9.38
C GLU A 88 25.79 1.83 -8.14
N LEU A 89 24.97 1.31 -7.22
CA LEU A 89 24.66 1.92 -5.92
C LEU A 89 25.71 1.60 -4.85
N GLY A 90 26.77 0.86 -5.17
CA GLY A 90 27.86 0.54 -4.26
C GLY A 90 27.67 -0.73 -3.44
N PHE A 91 26.68 -1.57 -3.77
CA PHE A 91 26.55 -2.90 -3.16
C PHE A 91 27.63 -3.85 -3.70
N GLU A 92 27.97 -4.86 -2.89
CA GLU A 92 28.84 -5.94 -3.32
C GLU A 92 28.26 -6.66 -4.54
N LYS A 93 29.14 -7.09 -5.45
CA LYS A 93 28.73 -7.83 -6.63
C LYS A 93 28.01 -9.12 -6.25
N GLY A 94 26.95 -9.42 -6.98
CA GLY A 94 26.16 -10.64 -6.80
C GLY A 94 24.74 -10.38 -6.34
N GLU A 95 24.16 -11.36 -5.68
CA GLU A 95 22.70 -11.44 -5.50
C GLU A 95 22.18 -10.73 -4.25
N VAL A 96 23.06 -10.23 -3.37
CA VAL A 96 22.66 -9.63 -2.07
C VAL A 96 21.66 -8.48 -2.27
N PHE A 97 21.93 -7.57 -3.21
CA PHE A 97 21.00 -6.48 -3.49
C PHE A 97 19.70 -6.99 -4.11
N LEU A 98 19.76 -7.98 -5.01
CA LEU A 98 18.59 -8.59 -5.62
C LEU A 98 17.68 -9.26 -4.57
N GLU A 99 18.26 -10.02 -3.64
CA GLU A 99 17.54 -10.67 -2.54
C GLU A 99 16.88 -9.64 -1.62
N ASN A 100 17.64 -8.61 -1.20
CA ASN A 100 17.13 -7.53 -0.37
C ASN A 100 16.01 -6.74 -1.08
N PHE A 101 16.18 -6.46 -2.38
CA PHE A 101 15.18 -5.78 -3.19
C PHE A 101 13.91 -6.62 -3.32
N LYS A 102 14.03 -7.91 -3.66
CA LYS A 102 12.89 -8.83 -3.73
C LYS A 102 12.17 -8.93 -2.38
N GLN A 103 12.90 -9.05 -1.28
CA GLN A 103 12.35 -9.12 0.07
C GLN A 103 11.66 -7.81 0.45
N PHE A 104 12.26 -6.67 0.14
CA PHE A 104 11.65 -5.36 0.33
C PHE A 104 10.32 -5.26 -0.41
N GLN A 105 10.28 -5.53 -1.72
CA GLN A 105 9.04 -5.46 -2.50
C GLN A 105 7.95 -6.38 -1.94
N PHE A 106 8.32 -7.59 -1.49
CA PHE A 106 7.38 -8.52 -0.87
C PHE A 106 6.79 -7.98 0.45
N LEU A 107 7.65 -7.51 1.36
CA LEU A 107 7.20 -6.95 2.64
C LEU A 107 6.40 -5.67 2.44
N ASP A 108 6.77 -4.86 1.46
CA ASP A 108 6.13 -3.58 1.19
C ASP A 108 4.67 -3.74 0.77
N ILE A 109 4.33 -4.81 0.04
CA ILE A 109 2.93 -5.17 -0.25
C ILE A 109 2.09 -5.24 1.04
N PHE A 110 2.59 -5.90 2.09
CA PHE A 110 1.86 -6.02 3.35
C PHE A 110 1.79 -4.69 4.12
N ILE A 111 2.83 -3.87 4.02
CA ILE A 111 2.84 -2.52 4.61
C ILE A 111 1.78 -1.64 3.96
N TRP A 112 1.69 -1.65 2.64
CA TRP A 112 0.64 -0.92 1.92
C TRP A 112 -0.76 -1.44 2.25
N LEU A 113 -0.94 -2.76 2.46
CA LEU A 113 -2.22 -3.31 2.96
C LEU A 113 -2.56 -2.83 4.38
N ALA A 114 -1.58 -2.71 5.27
CA ALA A 114 -1.76 -2.13 6.59
C ALA A 114 -2.11 -0.63 6.50
N LEU A 115 -1.47 0.11 5.59
CA LEU A 115 -1.81 1.50 5.29
C LEU A 115 -3.25 1.63 4.81
N PHE A 116 -3.72 0.73 3.94
CA PHE A 116 -5.11 0.70 3.50
C PHE A 116 -6.09 0.50 4.66
N CYS A 117 -5.77 -0.34 5.65
CA CYS A 117 -6.55 -0.44 6.89
C CYS A 117 -6.59 0.90 7.63
N GLY A 118 -5.47 1.62 7.68
CA GLY A 118 -5.40 3.01 8.14
C GLY A 118 -6.37 3.93 7.38
N LEU A 119 -6.43 3.84 6.05
CA LEU A 119 -7.35 4.66 5.24
C LEU A 119 -8.82 4.37 5.54
N VAL A 120 -9.19 3.11 5.80
CA VAL A 120 -10.54 2.75 6.24
C VAL A 120 -10.90 3.44 7.56
N PHE A 121 -9.98 3.44 8.54
CA PHE A 121 -10.20 4.15 9.80
C PHE A 121 -10.20 5.67 9.64
N LEU A 122 -9.39 6.20 8.72
CA LEU A 122 -9.32 7.62 8.39
C LEU A 122 -10.68 8.12 7.88
N TYR A 123 -11.28 7.41 6.92
CA TYR A 123 -12.60 7.74 6.38
C TYR A 123 -13.68 7.72 7.47
N ARG A 124 -13.53 6.84 8.46
CA ARG A 124 -14.44 6.70 9.60
C ARG A 124 -14.13 7.65 10.76
N LYS A 125 -13.20 8.60 10.59
CA LYS A 125 -12.76 9.57 11.62
C LYS A 125 -12.29 8.92 12.93
N LYS A 126 -11.75 7.70 12.89
CA LYS A 126 -11.27 6.97 14.10
C LYS A 126 -9.78 7.23 14.31
N SER A 127 -9.38 7.79 15.46
CA SER A 127 -7.99 8.22 15.73
C SER A 127 -6.94 7.11 15.59
N ILE A 128 -7.37 5.84 15.74
CA ILE A 128 -6.52 4.66 15.49
C ILE A 128 -5.95 4.63 14.06
N TYR A 129 -6.57 5.33 13.11
CA TYR A 129 -6.05 5.47 11.75
C TYR A 129 -4.59 5.94 11.73
N ALA A 130 -4.23 6.86 12.63
CA ALA A 130 -2.90 7.45 12.68
C ALA A 130 -1.82 6.40 12.96
N LEU A 131 -2.11 5.43 13.83
CA LEU A 131 -1.19 4.32 14.13
C LEU A 131 -0.92 3.48 12.88
N PHE A 132 -1.97 3.05 12.19
CA PHE A 132 -1.82 2.23 10.97
C PHE A 132 -1.20 3.02 9.82
N TYR A 133 -1.63 4.26 9.62
CA TYR A 133 -1.20 5.09 8.50
C TYR A 133 0.25 5.57 8.65
N PHE A 134 0.59 6.27 9.75
CA PHE A 134 1.95 6.75 9.96
C PHE A 134 2.89 5.61 10.32
N GLY A 135 2.42 4.59 11.05
CA GLY A 135 3.22 3.40 11.34
C GLY A 135 3.61 2.65 10.07
N ALA A 136 2.71 2.50 9.10
CA ALA A 136 3.04 1.89 7.81
C ALA A 136 4.08 2.72 7.03
N PHE A 137 3.92 4.05 6.97
CA PHE A 137 4.92 4.91 6.31
C PHE A 137 6.30 4.83 6.98
N ILE A 138 6.35 4.90 8.31
CA ILE A 138 7.61 4.78 9.06
C ILE A 138 8.25 3.42 8.77
N LEU A 139 7.48 2.33 8.82
CA LEU A 139 7.98 0.99 8.55
C LEU A 139 8.47 0.84 7.11
N HIS A 140 7.75 1.39 6.12
CA HIS A 140 8.16 1.44 4.72
C HIS A 140 9.55 2.09 4.56
N PHE A 141 9.72 3.31 5.07
CA PHE A 141 10.99 4.03 4.95
C PHE A 141 12.12 3.36 5.74
N LEU A 142 11.84 2.80 6.92
CA LEU A 142 12.82 2.06 7.71
C LEU A 142 13.30 0.79 7.00
N LEU A 143 12.38 0.00 6.42
CA LEU A 143 12.76 -1.19 5.66
C LEU A 143 13.50 -0.83 4.38
N MET A 144 13.08 0.22 3.68
CA MET A 144 13.77 0.70 2.49
C MET A 144 15.20 1.12 2.81
N PHE A 145 15.40 1.86 3.89
CA PHE A 145 16.72 2.24 4.38
C PHE A 145 17.57 1.02 4.76
N TYR A 146 17.01 0.08 5.51
CA TYR A 146 17.75 -1.08 6.01
C TYR A 146 18.12 -2.08 4.92
N LEU A 147 17.22 -2.35 3.98
CA LEU A 147 17.42 -3.36 2.94
C LEU A 147 18.14 -2.79 1.71
N LEU A 148 17.84 -1.54 1.32
CA LEU A 148 18.30 -0.95 0.05
C LEU A 148 19.30 0.20 0.22
N GLY A 149 19.54 0.65 1.45
CA GLY A 149 20.52 1.68 1.77
C GLY A 149 20.07 3.11 1.41
N MET A 150 20.88 4.09 1.82
CA MET A 150 20.58 5.51 1.55
C MET A 150 20.73 5.88 0.08
N ASP A 151 21.69 5.28 -0.63
CA ASP A 151 21.95 5.60 -2.03
C ASP A 151 20.74 5.26 -2.90
N TYR A 152 20.08 4.13 -2.64
CA TYR A 152 18.81 3.81 -3.29
C TYR A 152 17.75 4.89 -3.05
N ILE A 153 17.61 5.37 -1.81
CA ILE A 153 16.60 6.39 -1.45
C ILE A 153 16.83 7.71 -2.19
N PHE A 154 18.09 8.11 -2.34
CA PHE A 154 18.40 9.38 -3.00
C PHE A 154 18.43 9.27 -4.52
N GLN A 155 19.02 8.21 -5.05
CA GLN A 155 19.33 8.06 -6.47
C GLN A 155 18.23 7.31 -7.26
N ASP A 156 17.57 6.33 -6.65
CA ASP A 156 16.61 5.45 -7.35
C ASP A 156 15.15 5.78 -7.09
N ILE A 157 14.81 6.33 -5.93
CA ILE A 157 13.46 6.83 -5.72
C ILE A 157 13.25 8.06 -6.60
N SER A 158 12.25 7.95 -7.48
CA SER A 158 11.95 9.00 -8.44
C SER A 158 11.46 10.27 -7.73
N MET A 159 11.63 11.43 -8.39
CA MET A 159 11.06 12.68 -7.89
C MET A 159 9.53 12.60 -7.80
N PHE A 160 8.90 11.84 -8.70
CA PHE A 160 7.47 11.59 -8.67
C PHE A 160 7.05 10.91 -7.35
N ASP A 161 7.76 9.86 -6.92
CA ASP A 161 7.46 9.15 -5.69
C ASP A 161 7.62 10.05 -4.46
N LYS A 162 8.70 10.85 -4.43
CA LYS A 162 8.95 11.84 -3.36
C LYS A 162 7.79 12.84 -3.24
N ILE A 163 7.30 13.35 -4.37
CA ILE A 163 6.14 14.25 -4.42
C ILE A 163 4.86 13.51 -3.98
N ALA A 164 4.64 12.29 -4.45
CA ALA A 164 3.48 11.49 -4.07
C ALA A 164 3.45 11.23 -2.55
N TYR A 165 4.58 10.89 -1.94
CA TYR A 165 4.72 10.77 -0.49
C TYR A 165 4.37 12.09 0.23
N ALA A 166 4.84 13.23 -0.25
CA ALA A 166 4.52 14.53 0.34
C ALA A 166 3.01 14.85 0.23
N VAL A 167 2.40 14.59 -0.93
CA VAL A 167 0.96 14.79 -1.17
C VAL A 167 0.10 13.88 -0.30
N MET A 168 0.58 12.67 0.02
CA MET A 168 -0.10 11.77 0.95
C MET A 168 0.09 12.22 2.41
N LEU A 169 1.34 12.46 2.84
CA LEU A 169 1.67 12.71 4.24
C LEU A 169 1.22 14.07 4.75
N LEU A 170 1.47 15.17 4.02
CA LEU A 170 1.25 16.52 4.54
C LEU A 170 -0.24 16.82 4.80
N PRO A 171 -1.18 16.56 3.88
CA PRO A 171 -2.60 16.78 4.14
C PRO A 171 -3.13 15.86 5.24
N THR A 172 -2.61 14.63 5.34
CA THR A 172 -3.02 13.68 6.38
C THR A 172 -2.51 14.06 7.76
N LEU A 173 -1.31 14.67 7.83
CA LEU A 173 -0.77 15.25 9.06
C LEU A 173 -1.60 16.45 9.51
N LEU A 174 -1.99 17.34 8.59
CA LEU A 174 -2.92 18.42 8.91
C LEU A 174 -4.28 17.86 9.41
N TYR A 175 -4.81 16.85 8.73
CA TYR A 175 -6.03 16.16 9.13
C TYR A 175 -5.93 15.56 10.55
N PHE A 176 -4.77 15.02 10.93
CA PHE A 176 -4.55 14.49 12.28
C PHE A 176 -4.77 15.54 13.36
N PHE A 177 -4.21 16.74 13.18
CA PHE A 177 -4.38 17.83 14.13
C PHE A 177 -5.82 18.34 14.16
N LEU A 178 -6.47 18.45 13.00
CA LEU A 178 -7.87 18.87 12.92
C LEU A 178 -8.81 17.88 13.61
N LEU A 179 -8.64 16.58 13.38
CA LEU A 179 -9.46 15.54 14.02
C LEU A 179 -9.24 15.51 15.54
N LYS A 180 -8.00 15.72 16.00
CA LYS A 180 -7.72 15.79 17.45
C LYS A 180 -8.42 16.98 18.09
N LYS A 181 -8.43 18.13 17.40
CA LYS A 181 -9.16 19.32 17.85
C LYS A 181 -10.67 19.09 17.88
N GLU A 182 -11.27 18.57 16.80
CA GLU A 182 -12.70 18.27 16.70
C GLU A 182 -13.18 17.43 17.89
N LYS A 183 -12.43 16.38 18.26
CA LYS A 183 -12.76 15.52 19.40
C LYS A 183 -12.58 16.18 20.76
N THR A 184 -11.64 17.12 20.89
CA THR A 184 -11.45 17.85 22.15
C THR A 184 -12.58 18.84 22.36
N ASP A 185 -12.99 19.52 21.29
CA ASP A 185 -14.11 20.46 21.31
C ASP A 185 -15.42 19.72 21.64
N GLU A 186 -15.70 18.55 21.03
CA GLU A 186 -16.87 17.72 21.37
C GLU A 186 -16.97 17.38 22.86
N ILE A 187 -15.85 17.00 23.50
CA ILE A 187 -15.84 16.66 24.94
C ILE A 187 -16.18 17.88 25.80
N ASN A 188 -15.66 19.06 25.46
CA ASN A 188 -15.87 20.29 26.24
C ASN A 188 -17.31 20.85 26.12
N TYR A 189 -18.07 20.49 25.09
CA TYR A 189 -19.48 20.89 24.96
C TYR A 189 -20.46 19.97 25.70
N ASP A 190 -20.02 18.75 26.03
CA ASP A 190 -20.82 17.76 26.77
C ASP A 190 -20.62 17.84 28.30
N GLU A 191 -19.72 18.71 28.79
CA GLU A 191 -19.53 19.09 30.21
C GLU A 191 -20.31 20.37 30.59
#